data_AF-A0A2K9EXG7-F1
#
_entry.id   AF-A0A2K9EXG7-F1
#
_cell.length_a   1.000
_cell.length_b   1.000
_cell.length_c   1.000
_cell.angle_alpha   90.00
_cell.angle_beta   90.00
_cell.angle_gamma   90.00
#
_symmetry.space_group_name_H-M   'P 1'
#
loop_
_entity.id
_entity.type
_entity.pdbx_description
1 polymer ?
#
loop_
_entity_poly.entity_id
_entity_poly.type
_entity_poly.pdbx_seq_one_letter_code
_entity_poly.pdbx_strand_id
1 'polypeptide(L)' 'MAEYRLGSSSLVHTPGLIAWAINGYHFEEDRPQLLDVIAATYPGVPREALEQLLLRKIDYRVDGETVVFTVEADHARA' A
#
# COMPACT_ATOMS: atom_id res chain seq x y z
N MET A 1 -12.98 -10.76 -1.95
CA MET A 1 -11.71 -10.52 -1.22
C MET A 1 -10.52 -10.87 -2.11
N ALA A 2 -9.54 -9.96 -2.20
CA ALA A 2 -8.24 -10.18 -2.83
C ALA A 2 -7.14 -9.89 -1.80
N GLU A 3 -6.18 -10.80 -1.62
CA GLU A 3 -5.01 -10.60 -0.76
C GLU A 3 -3.84 -10.09 -1.59
N TYR A 4 -3.23 -8.99 -1.15
CA TYR A 4 -2.02 -8.44 -1.74
C TYR A 4 -0.84 -8.63 -0.80
N ARG A 5 0.32 -8.92 -1.40
CA ARG A 5 1.58 -9.17 -0.70
C ARG A 5 2.66 -8.29 -1.28
N LEU A 6 3.06 -7.27 -0.52
CA LEU A 6 4.11 -6.33 -0.91
C LEU A 6 5.43 -6.80 -0.27
N GLY A 7 6.23 -7.54 -1.05
CA GLY A 7 7.53 -8.03 -0.60
C GLY A 7 8.59 -6.92 -0.59
N SER A 8 9.58 -7.03 0.30
CA SER A 8 10.79 -6.21 0.21
C SER A 8 11.69 -6.65 -0.95
N SER A 9 12.59 -5.76 -1.34
CA SER A 9 13.66 -6.02 -2.29
C SER A 9 14.99 -5.54 -1.73
N SER A 10 16.10 -5.82 -2.41
CA SER A 10 17.42 -5.31 -2.01
C SER A 10 17.51 -3.78 -1.97
N LEU A 11 16.62 -3.07 -2.66
CA LEU A 11 16.58 -1.61 -2.71
C LEU A 11 15.49 -0.98 -1.82
N VAL A 12 14.50 -1.77 -1.39
CA VAL A 12 13.30 -1.26 -0.73
C VAL A 12 12.94 -2.16 0.45
N HIS A 13 12.99 -1.59 1.65
CA HIS A 13 12.41 -2.21 2.85
C HIS A 13 10.93 -1.83 2.95
N THR A 14 10.06 -2.73 2.46
CA THR A 14 8.63 -2.49 2.28
C THR A 14 7.89 -2.11 3.57
N PRO A 15 8.08 -2.77 4.72
CA PRO A 15 7.41 -2.37 5.95
C PRO A 15 7.72 -0.91 6.35
N GLY A 16 8.97 -0.49 6.17
CA GLY A 16 9.38 0.89 6.44
C GLY A 16 8.80 1.88 5.43
N LEU A 17 8.82 1.54 4.15
CA LEU A 17 8.26 2.37 3.08
C LEU A 17 6.76 2.61 3.28
N ILE A 18 5.99 1.55 3.57
CA ILE A 18 4.54 1.65 3.80
C ILE A 18 4.24 2.45 5.07
N ALA A 19 5.00 2.25 6.16
CA ALA A 19 4.82 3.03 7.38
C ALA A 19 5.09 4.53 7.15
N TRP A 20 6.14 4.87 6.41
CA TRP A 20 6.44 6.24 5.99
C TRP A 20 5.31 6.82 5.14
N ALA A 21 4.83 6.08 4.14
CA ALA A 21 3.77 6.53 3.25
C ALA A 21 2.45 6.75 3.99
N ILE A 22 2.05 5.85 4.91
CA ILE A 22 0.86 6.02 5.76
C ILE A 22 0.96 7.31 6.59
N ASN A 23 2.13 7.58 7.19
CA ASN A 23 2.32 8.80 7.97
C ASN A 23 2.24 10.06 7.08
N GLY A 24 2.84 10.03 5.89
CA GLY A 24 2.75 11.11 4.92
C GLY A 24 1.33 11.32 4.38
N TYR A 25 0.55 10.25 4.20
CA TYR A 25 -0.82 10.30 3.68
C TYR A 25 -1.81 11.03 4.62
N HIS A 26 -1.38 11.35 5.84
CA HIS A 26 -2.09 12.26 6.73
C HIS A 26 -2.23 13.67 6.13
N PHE A 27 -1.25 14.12 5.34
CA PHE A 27 -1.24 15.42 4.67
C PHE A 27 -1.93 15.32 3.30
N GLU A 28 -3.07 15.99 3.14
CA GLU A 28 -3.91 15.84 1.94
C GLU A 28 -3.22 16.28 0.65
N GLU A 29 -2.37 17.30 0.74
CA GLU A 29 -1.60 17.84 -0.38
C GLU A 29 -0.58 16.83 -0.94
N ASP A 30 -0.06 15.93 -0.10
CA ASP A 30 0.96 14.95 -0.47
C ASP A 30 0.36 13.64 -1.00
N ARG A 31 -0.93 13.37 -0.75
CA ARG A 31 -1.59 12.10 -1.09
C ARG A 31 -1.41 11.69 -2.55
N PRO A 32 -1.63 12.56 -3.57
CA PRO A 32 -1.52 12.14 -4.96
C PRO A 32 -0.11 11.63 -5.29
N GLN A 33 0.92 12.35 -4.85
CA GLN A 33 2.31 12.01 -5.12
C GLN A 33 2.77 10.76 -4.36
N LEU A 34 2.33 10.60 -3.10
CA LEU A 34 2.63 9.39 -2.32
C LEU A 34 1.96 8.16 -2.92
N LEU A 35 0.70 8.28 -3.36
CA LEU A 35 0.01 7.19 -4.05
C LEU A 35 0.72 6.81 -5.35
N ASP A 36 1.16 7.79 -6.14
CA ASP A 36 1.96 7.56 -7.35
C ASP A 36 3.24 6.79 -7.06
N VAL A 37 4.00 7.19 -6.03
CA VAL A 37 5.25 6.53 -5.63
C VAL A 37 4.99 5.07 -5.23
N ILE A 38 3.98 4.82 -4.40
CA ILE A 38 3.67 3.46 -3.94
C ILE A 38 3.11 2.60 -5.08
N ALA A 39 2.24 3.14 -5.94
CA ALA A 39 1.72 2.43 -7.10
C ALA A 39 2.81 2.08 -8.12
N ALA A 40 3.78 2.99 -8.34
CA ALA A 40 4.94 2.72 -9.17
C ALA A 40 5.87 1.64 -8.58
N THR A 41 5.96 1.59 -7.25
CA THR A 41 6.76 0.57 -6.54
C THR A 41 6.10 -0.81 -6.62
N TYR A 42 4.77 -0.88 -6.59
CA TYR A 42 3.99 -2.13 -6.60
C TYR A 42 2.94 -2.13 -7.72
N PRO A 43 3.34 -2.20 -9.01
CA PRO A 43 2.44 -2.01 -10.16
C PRO A 43 1.38 -3.09 -10.34
N GLY A 44 1.50 -4.23 -9.64
CA GLY A 44 0.50 -5.31 -9.64
C GLY A 44 -0.67 -5.11 -8.70
N VAL A 45 -0.71 -3.98 -7.97
CA VAL A 45 -1.75 -3.68 -6.99
C VAL A 45 -2.59 -2.49 -7.49
N PRO A 46 -3.93 -2.62 -7.55
CA PRO A 46 -4.81 -1.52 -7.90
C PRO A 46 -4.60 -0.30 -7.01
N ARG A 47 -4.71 0.90 -7.58
CA ARG A 47 -4.43 2.16 -6.88
C ARG A 47 -5.40 2.36 -5.72
N GLU A 48 -6.65 1.94 -5.88
CA GLU A 48 -7.71 2.00 -4.88
C GLU A 48 -7.38 1.13 -3.67
N ALA A 49 -6.78 -0.05 -3.89
CA ALA A 49 -6.36 -0.94 -2.82
C ALA A 49 -5.19 -0.33 -2.02
N LEU A 50 -4.24 0.31 -2.71
CA LEU A 50 -3.16 1.06 -2.08
C LEU A 50 -3.69 2.28 -1.31
N GLU A 51 -4.65 3.02 -1.87
CA GLU A 51 -5.27 4.15 -1.19
C GLU A 51 -5.97 3.72 0.12
N GLN A 52 -6.70 2.60 0.10
CA GLN A 52 -7.32 2.06 1.32
C GLN A 52 -6.29 1.71 2.38
N LEU A 53 -5.16 1.10 1.98
CA LEU A 53 -4.03 0.81 2.89
C LEU A 53 -3.44 2.11 3.47
N LEU A 54 -3.14 3.10 2.63
CA LEU A 54 -2.48 4.34 3.05
C LEU A 54 -3.39 5.21 3.93
N LEU A 55 -4.71 5.19 3.69
CA LEU A 55 -5.71 5.82 4.56
C LEU A 55 -6.01 5.01 5.83
N ARG A 56 -5.41 3.82 6.00
CA ARG A 56 -5.72 2.86 7.07
C ARG A 56 -7.21 2.52 7.17
N LYS A 57 -7.91 2.45 6.04
CA LYS A 57 -9.29 1.96 5.95
C LYS A 57 -9.38 0.44 6.12
N ILE A 58 -8.26 -0.25 5.90
CA ILE A 58 -8.08 -1.68 6.06
C ILE A 58 -6.90 -1.95 6.99
N ASP A 59 -6.97 -3.07 7.69
CA ASP A 59 -5.84 -3.57 8.46
C ASP A 59 -4.80 -4.20 7.51
N TYR A 60 -3.54 -4.14 7.93
CA TYR A 60 -2.44 -4.88 7.32
C TYR A 60 -1.61 -5.55 8.39
N ARG A 61 -0.90 -6.60 8.01
CA ARG A 61 0.10 -7.25 8.85
C ARG A 61 1.45 -7.26 8.16
N VAL A 62 2.49 -7.44 8.95
CA VAL A 62 3.86 -7.66 8.46
C VAL A 62 4.23 -9.12 8.70
N ASP A 63 4.63 -9.80 7.63
CA ASP A 63 5.05 -11.20 7.60
C ASP A 63 6.52 -11.25 7.14
N GLY A 64 7.44 -11.24 8.11
CA GLY A 64 8.86 -11.01 7.86
C GLY A 64 9.09 -9.59 7.29
N GLU A 65 9.53 -9.51 6.04
CA GLU A 65 9.71 -8.25 5.32
C GLU A 65 8.61 -7.98 4.28
N THR A 66 7.46 -8.66 4.40
CA THR A 66 6.32 -8.53 3.48
C THR A 66 5.15 -7.86 4.18
N VAL A 67 4.57 -6.83 3.58
CA VAL A 67 3.29 -6.25 4.02
C VAL A 67 2.15 -7.00 3.34
N VAL A 68 1.19 -7.50 4.12
CA VAL A 68 0.06 -8.29 3.65
C VAL A 68 -1.25 -7.62 4.08
N PHE A 69 -2.17 -7.43 3.13
CA PHE A 69 -3.49 -6.87 3.39
C PHE A 69 -4.53 -7.46 2.44
N THR A 70 -5.80 -7.35 2.82
CA THR A 70 -6.93 -7.90 2.06
C THR A 70 -7.93 -6.80 1.76
N VAL A 71 -8.43 -6.74 0.52
CA VAL A 71 -9.50 -5.82 0.11
C VAL A 71 -10.70 -6.59 -0.43
N GLU A 72 -11.90 -6.00 -0.36
CA GLU A 72 -13.08 -6.59 -0.99
C GLU A 72 -13.01 -6.55 -2.51
N ALA A 73 -13.58 -7.57 -3.17
CA ALA A 73 -13.40 -7.78 -4.61
C ALA A 73 -14.01 -6.67 -5.49
N ASP A 74 -15.05 -5.99 -5.02
CA ASP A 74 -15.62 -4.81 -5.69
C ASP A 74 -14.62 -3.64 -5.81
N HIS A 75 -13.59 -3.61 -4.95
CA HIS A 75 -12.55 -2.57 -4.97
C HIS A 75 -11.25 -3.03 -5.65
N ALA A 76 -11.17 -4.29 -6.09
CA ALA A 76 -10.01 -4.86 -6.77
C ALA A 76 -10.09 -4.73 -8.31
N ARG A 77 -11.21 -4.25 -8.83
CA ARG A 77 -11.47 -4.04 -10.27
C ARG A 77 -11.77 -2.57 -10.53
N ALA A 78 -10.72 -1.76 -10.65
CA ALA A 78 -10.75 -0.45 -11.30
C ALA A 78 -9.42 -0.27 -12.06
#